data_AF-A0A2E4V978-F1
#
_entry.id   AF-A0A2E4V978-F1
#
_cell.length_a   1.000
_cell.length_b   1.000
_cell.length_c   1.000
_cell.angle_alpha   90.00
_cell.angle_beta   90.00
_cell.angle_gamma   90.00
#
_symmetry.space_group_name_H-M   'P 1'
#
loop_
_entity.id
_entity.type
_entity.pdbx_description
1 polymer ?
#
loop_
_entity_poly.entity_id
_entity_poly.type
_entity_poly.pdbx_seq_one_letter_code
_entity_poly.pdbx_strand_id
1 'polypeptide(L)'
;MNRPDGIWQAVGKQGKRKQAEKDVAGLLKQIDLFEDLSDRDLRHIAQIAYRRSYRSGEPIVIEGQDAAGMYIIMEGAVEVTKERADGSVVSLAKLASGNFFGDVGLIDNSPRTATVQAIQDSEMIGFFRPELMKLIDSHSRLASTLIFTLAKIVASRLRVTNRQLQEAHNTIEKLQAEIDS
;
A
#
# COMPACT_ATOMS: atom_id res chain seq x y z
N MET A 1 -19.08 5.58 1.68
CA MET A 1 -17.88 6.40 1.42
C MET A 1 -17.31 5.94 0.09
N ASN A 2 -17.24 6.86 -0.87
CA ASN A 2 -17.18 6.57 -2.31
C ASN A 2 -15.87 5.90 -2.74
N ARG A 3 -15.98 4.89 -3.62
CA ARG A 3 -14.86 4.44 -4.43
C ARG A 3 -14.34 5.65 -5.22
N PRO A 4 -13.04 5.97 -5.19
CA PRO A 4 -12.51 7.09 -5.95
C PRO A 4 -12.55 6.73 -7.43
N ASP A 5 -13.59 7.20 -8.09
CA ASP A 5 -13.77 7.38 -9.54
C ASP A 5 -13.76 6.11 -10.40
N GLY A 6 -14.55 6.11 -11.48
CA GLY A 6 -14.80 4.97 -12.38
C GLY A 6 -13.59 4.43 -13.16
N ILE A 7 -12.38 4.69 -12.69
CA ILE A 7 -11.08 4.34 -13.27
C ILE A 7 -10.64 2.93 -12.82
N TRP A 8 -11.22 2.42 -11.72
CA TRP A 8 -10.92 1.08 -11.20
C TRP A 8 -11.73 0.00 -11.92
N GLN A 9 -11.03 -0.96 -12.51
CA GLN A 9 -11.65 -2.11 -13.14
C GLN A 9 -11.68 -3.28 -12.17
N ALA A 10 -12.87 -3.76 -11.82
CA ALA A 10 -13.00 -4.98 -11.03
C ALA A 10 -12.40 -6.14 -11.81
N VAL A 11 -11.47 -6.88 -11.18
CA VAL A 11 -10.76 -7.99 -11.82
C VAL A 11 -11.74 -9.04 -12.39
N GLY A 12 -12.92 -9.19 -11.76
CA GLY A 12 -13.92 -10.18 -12.14
C GLY A 12 -15.06 -9.75 -13.09
N LYS A 13 -15.00 -8.61 -13.80
CA LYS A 13 -16.16 -8.07 -14.55
C LYS A 13 -16.22 -8.26 -16.08
N GLN A 14 -15.32 -9.03 -16.71
CA GLN A 14 -15.44 -9.35 -18.16
C GLN A 14 -15.31 -10.84 -18.45
N GLY A 15 -15.77 -11.29 -19.63
CA GLY A 15 -15.96 -12.69 -20.06
C GLY A 15 -14.78 -13.66 -19.94
N LYS A 16 -13.62 -13.21 -19.45
CA LYS A 16 -12.44 -14.02 -19.05
C LYS A 16 -12.17 -13.98 -17.53
N ARG A 17 -13.20 -13.77 -16.71
CA ARG A 17 -13.15 -13.63 -15.24
C ARG A 17 -12.22 -14.61 -14.54
N LYS A 18 -12.34 -15.91 -14.83
CA LYS A 18 -11.51 -16.96 -14.18
C LYS A 18 -10.02 -16.84 -14.49
N GLN A 19 -9.65 -16.39 -15.69
CA GLN A 19 -8.25 -16.23 -16.07
C GLN A 19 -7.64 -14.99 -15.40
N ALA A 20 -8.34 -13.84 -15.46
CA ALA A 20 -7.88 -12.62 -14.80
C ALA A 20 -7.73 -12.79 -13.27
N GLU A 21 -8.69 -13.48 -12.62
CA GLU A 21 -8.58 -13.83 -11.20
C GLU A 21 -7.38 -14.73 -10.91
N LYS A 22 -7.10 -15.70 -11.78
CA LYS A 22 -5.96 -16.62 -11.64
C LYS A 22 -4.62 -15.88 -11.82
N ASP A 23 -4.54 -14.97 -12.77
CA ASP A 23 -3.35 -14.17 -13.04
C ASP A 23 -3.05 -13.25 -11.85
N VAL A 24 -4.06 -12.53 -11.35
CA VAL A 24 -3.93 -11.68 -10.16
C VAL A 24 -3.57 -12.52 -8.94
N ALA A 25 -4.21 -13.67 -8.70
CA ALA A 25 -3.87 -14.54 -7.59
C ALA A 25 -2.41 -15.03 -7.66
N GLY A 26 -1.91 -15.35 -8.87
CA GLY A 26 -0.52 -15.73 -9.09
C GLY A 26 0.46 -14.61 -8.74
N LEU A 27 0.12 -13.37 -9.08
CA LEU A 27 0.95 -12.22 -8.72
C LEU A 27 0.87 -11.88 -7.22
N LEU A 28 -0.32 -11.94 -6.61
CA LEU A 28 -0.50 -11.71 -5.17
C LEU A 28 0.36 -12.65 -4.32
N LYS A 29 0.58 -13.89 -4.79
CA LYS A 29 1.43 -14.88 -4.14
C LYS A 29 2.90 -14.44 -3.99
N GLN A 30 3.36 -13.49 -4.78
CA GLN A 30 4.74 -12.98 -4.74
C GLN A 30 4.94 -11.84 -3.75
N ILE A 31 3.87 -11.35 -3.12
CA ILE A 31 3.91 -10.24 -2.18
C ILE A 31 3.83 -10.79 -0.77
N ASP A 32 4.76 -10.37 0.10
CA ASP A 32 4.89 -10.80 1.50
C ASP A 32 3.57 -10.73 2.28
N LEU A 33 2.70 -9.76 1.96
CA LEU A 33 1.38 -9.62 2.58
C LEU A 33 0.47 -10.85 2.42
N PHE A 34 0.68 -11.63 1.36
CA PHE A 34 -0.18 -12.77 1.03
C PHE A 34 0.55 -14.11 1.08
N GLU A 35 1.77 -14.16 1.64
CA GLU A 35 2.60 -15.38 1.70
C GLU A 35 1.92 -16.54 2.44
N ASP A 36 1.17 -16.22 3.51
CA ASP A 36 0.48 -17.19 4.38
C ASP A 36 -0.88 -17.65 3.81
N LEU A 37 -1.28 -17.17 2.63
CA LEU A 37 -2.59 -17.45 2.06
C LEU A 37 -2.57 -18.64 1.09
N SER A 38 -3.58 -19.50 1.22
CA SER A 38 -3.76 -20.61 0.27
C SER A 38 -4.12 -20.09 -1.13
N ASP A 39 -3.87 -20.88 -2.17
CA ASP A 39 -4.31 -20.54 -3.53
C ASP A 39 -5.83 -20.30 -3.62
N ARG A 40 -6.62 -20.93 -2.74
CA ARG A 40 -8.06 -20.70 -2.63
C ARG A 40 -8.36 -19.31 -2.08
N ASP A 41 -7.64 -18.90 -1.03
CA ASP A 41 -7.78 -17.60 -0.39
C ASP A 41 -7.34 -16.46 -1.31
N LEU A 42 -6.21 -16.65 -2.01
CA LEU A 42 -5.72 -15.71 -3.01
C LEU A 42 -6.76 -15.46 -4.12
N ARG A 43 -7.50 -16.50 -4.55
CA ARG A 43 -8.61 -16.35 -5.51
C ARG A 43 -9.76 -15.53 -4.94
N HIS A 44 -10.11 -15.70 -3.66
CA HIS A 44 -11.14 -14.87 -3.03
C HIS A 44 -10.71 -13.40 -2.94
N ILE A 45 -9.44 -13.13 -2.61
CA ILE A 45 -8.90 -11.76 -2.62
C ILE A 45 -8.92 -11.18 -4.03
N ALA A 46 -8.49 -11.94 -5.04
CA ALA A 46 -8.51 -11.50 -6.43
C ALA A 46 -9.92 -11.13 -6.93
N GLN A 47 -10.97 -11.76 -6.38
CA GLN A 47 -12.37 -11.46 -6.73
C GLN A 47 -12.88 -10.11 -6.22
N ILE A 48 -12.30 -9.61 -5.13
CA ILE A 48 -12.66 -8.33 -4.50
C ILE A 48 -11.61 -7.24 -4.75
N ALA A 49 -10.54 -7.57 -5.45
CA ALA A 49 -9.51 -6.66 -5.90
C ALA A 49 -9.92 -5.88 -7.15
N TYR A 50 -9.35 -4.68 -7.29
CA TYR A 50 -9.50 -3.84 -8.48
C TYR A 50 -8.15 -3.62 -9.13
N ARG A 51 -8.10 -3.62 -10.46
CA ARG A 51 -6.89 -3.28 -11.21
C ARG A 51 -7.01 -1.87 -11.78
N ARG A 52 -5.90 -1.15 -11.79
CA ARG A 52 -5.74 0.12 -12.50
C ARG A 52 -4.31 0.27 -13.00
N SER A 53 -4.18 0.82 -14.19
CA SER A 53 -2.91 1.26 -14.76
C SER A 53 -2.76 2.77 -14.55
N TYR A 54 -1.55 3.20 -14.26
CA TYR A 54 -1.16 4.60 -14.07
C TYR A 54 -0.03 4.94 -15.05
N ARG A 55 -0.06 6.14 -15.60
CA ARG A 55 1.04 6.64 -16.43
C ARG A 55 2.15 7.25 -15.56
N SER A 56 3.37 7.31 -16.09
CA SER A 56 4.44 8.11 -15.48
C SER A 56 3.95 9.55 -15.20
N GLY A 57 4.20 10.05 -14.00
CA GLY A 57 3.75 11.36 -13.51
C GLY A 57 2.30 11.39 -13.00
N GLU A 58 1.54 10.30 -13.08
CA GLU A 58 0.16 10.29 -12.58
C GLU A 58 0.11 10.17 -11.05
N PRO A 59 -0.62 11.06 -10.33
CA PRO A 59 -0.81 10.93 -8.89
C PRO A 59 -1.77 9.77 -8.58
N ILE A 60 -1.39 8.96 -7.59
CA ILE A 60 -2.16 7.79 -7.15
C ILE A 60 -2.93 8.10 -5.88
N VAL A 61 -2.26 8.74 -4.92
CA VAL A 61 -2.87 9.33 -3.72
C VAL A 61 -2.22 10.67 -3.43
N ILE A 62 -2.98 11.56 -2.80
CA ILE A 62 -2.52 12.90 -2.43
C ILE A 62 -2.59 13.02 -0.91
N GLU A 63 -1.56 13.59 -0.30
CA GLU A 63 -1.50 13.91 1.12
C GLU A 63 -2.74 14.68 1.59
N GLY A 64 -3.23 14.38 2.80
CA GLY A 64 -4.38 15.02 3.41
C GLY A 64 -5.75 14.56 2.88
N GLN A 65 -5.82 13.83 1.77
CA GLN A 65 -7.07 13.25 1.29
C GLN A 65 -7.53 12.06 2.14
N ASP A 66 -8.83 11.77 2.12
CA ASP A 66 -9.38 10.59 2.80
C ASP A 66 -8.77 9.28 2.25
N ALA A 67 -8.36 8.40 3.15
CA ALA A 67 -7.86 7.09 2.74
C ALA A 67 -9.00 6.15 2.34
N ALA A 68 -9.10 5.87 1.04
CA ALA A 68 -10.09 4.91 0.52
C ALA A 68 -9.67 3.44 0.70
N GLY A 69 -8.36 3.17 0.75
CA GLY A 69 -7.81 1.81 0.74
C GLY A 69 -6.30 1.74 0.61
N MET A 70 -5.79 0.54 0.35
CA MET A 70 -4.38 0.27 0.07
C MET A 70 -4.15 -0.12 -1.39
N TYR A 71 -2.90 0.00 -1.84
CA TYR A 71 -2.48 -0.28 -3.20
C TYR A 71 -1.25 -1.17 -3.19
N ILE A 72 -1.23 -2.11 -4.13
CA ILE A 72 -0.15 -3.07 -4.33
C ILE A 72 0.40 -2.83 -5.73
N ILE A 73 1.72 -2.70 -5.84
CA ILE A 73 2.41 -2.44 -7.09
C ILE A 73 2.68 -3.79 -7.75
N MET A 74 2.02 -4.06 -8.87
CA MET A 74 2.20 -5.29 -9.64
C MET A 74 3.37 -5.15 -10.61
N GLU A 75 3.41 -4.00 -11.28
CA GLU A 75 4.45 -3.61 -12.21
C GLU A 75 4.68 -2.11 -12.08
N GLY A 76 5.92 -1.67 -12.29
CA GLY A 76 6.28 -0.27 -12.27
C GLY A 76 6.96 0.18 -10.99
N ALA A 77 6.95 1.49 -10.78
CA ALA A 77 7.56 2.11 -9.62
C ALA A 77 6.86 3.43 -9.29
N VAL A 78 6.86 3.76 -8.00
CA VAL A 78 6.28 5.00 -7.47
C VAL A 78 7.23 5.69 -6.53
N GLU A 79 7.02 6.99 -6.36
CA GLU A 79 7.68 7.79 -5.36
C GLU A 79 6.67 8.29 -4.33
N VAL A 80 7.04 8.17 -3.06
CA VAL A 80 6.30 8.68 -1.91
C VAL A 80 6.94 10.00 -1.52
N THR A 81 6.15 11.07 -1.53
CA THR A 81 6.62 12.43 -1.26
C THR A 81 5.78 13.09 -0.17
N LYS A 82 6.38 14.04 0.54
CA LYS A 82 5.71 14.84 1.55
C LYS A 82 6.05 16.31 1.40
N GLU A 83 5.06 17.17 1.56
CA GLU A 83 5.27 18.62 1.59
C GLU A 83 5.71 19.06 3.00
N ARG A 84 6.76 19.88 3.07
CA ARG A 84 7.23 20.49 4.30
C ARG A 84 6.54 21.83 4.55
N ALA A 85 6.63 22.33 5.79
CA ALA A 85 6.03 23.61 6.18
C ALA A 85 6.55 24.82 5.38
N ASP A 86 7.74 24.70 4.77
CA ASP A 86 8.34 25.72 3.90
C ASP A 86 7.92 25.60 2.42
N GLY A 87 7.00 24.67 2.10
CA GLY A 87 6.54 24.39 0.74
C GLY A 87 7.49 23.51 -0.08
N SER A 88 8.62 23.07 0.48
CA SER A 88 9.51 22.13 -0.22
C SER A 88 8.97 20.70 -0.18
N VAL A 89 9.20 19.95 -1.26
CA VAL A 89 8.79 18.54 -1.35
C VAL A 89 10.00 17.65 -1.05
N VAL A 90 9.83 16.72 -0.10
CA VAL A 90 10.85 15.72 0.23
C VAL A 90 10.42 14.34 -0.26
N SER A 91 11.33 13.63 -0.93
CA SER A 91 11.15 12.21 -1.27
C SER A 91 11.39 11.36 -0.02
N LEU A 92 10.36 10.63 0.41
CA LEU A 92 10.42 9.76 1.58
C LEU A 92 10.86 8.35 1.22
N ALA A 93 10.39 7.83 0.09
CA ALA A 93 10.69 6.48 -0.37
C ALA A 93 10.41 6.32 -1.87
N LYS A 94 11.09 5.36 -2.49
CA LYS A 94 10.72 4.81 -3.80
C LYS A 94 10.30 3.36 -3.62
N LEU A 95 9.14 3.00 -4.14
CA LEU A 95 8.56 1.66 -4.03
C LEU A 95 8.44 1.06 -5.43
N ALA A 96 8.72 -0.23 -5.56
CA ALA A 96 8.68 -0.96 -6.82
C ALA A 96 7.69 -2.14 -6.74
N SER A 97 7.58 -2.90 -7.83
CA SER A 97 6.82 -4.14 -7.89
C SER A 97 7.03 -5.03 -6.66
N GLY A 98 5.94 -5.56 -6.11
CA GLY A 98 5.94 -6.36 -4.88
C GLY A 98 5.75 -5.53 -3.60
N ASN A 99 5.95 -4.21 -3.64
CA ASN A 99 5.64 -3.34 -2.51
C ASN A 99 4.16 -2.91 -2.50
N PHE A 100 3.70 -2.45 -1.33
CA PHE A 100 2.37 -1.89 -1.13
C PHE A 100 2.41 -0.67 -0.22
N PHE A 101 1.41 0.20 -0.35
CA PHE A 101 1.25 1.44 0.43
C PHE A 101 -0.22 1.75 0.72
N GLY A 102 -0.47 2.68 1.64
CA GLY A 102 -1.82 3.07 2.06
C GLY A 102 -2.46 2.11 3.07
N ASP A 103 -1.64 1.26 3.69
CA ASP A 103 -1.98 0.32 4.76
C ASP A 103 -2.50 1.01 6.03
N VAL A 104 -1.87 2.09 6.46
CA VAL A 104 -2.26 2.83 7.67
C VAL A 104 -3.72 3.30 7.57
N GLY A 105 -4.03 4.10 6.54
CA GLY A 105 -5.38 4.64 6.34
C GLY A 105 -6.45 3.58 6.04
N LEU A 106 -6.07 2.41 5.51
CA LEU A 106 -7.00 1.27 5.39
C LEU A 106 -7.46 0.80 6.78
N ILE A 107 -6.54 0.73 7.75
CA ILE A 107 -6.79 0.23 9.10
C ILE A 107 -7.52 1.28 9.95
N ASP A 108 -6.92 2.46 10.13
CA ASP A 108 -7.35 3.43 11.13
C ASP A 108 -8.30 4.53 10.59
N ASN A 109 -8.56 4.54 9.29
CA ASN A 109 -9.36 5.56 8.61
C ASN A 109 -8.78 6.99 8.72
N SER A 110 -7.47 7.12 8.91
CA SER A 110 -6.77 8.41 8.89
C SER A 110 -6.63 8.96 7.47
N PRO A 111 -6.48 10.28 7.29
CA PRO A 111 -6.10 10.88 6.02
C PRO A 111 -4.74 10.38 5.52
N ARG A 112 -4.49 10.51 4.22
CA ARG A 112 -3.19 10.17 3.62
C ARG A 112 -2.08 11.00 4.26
N THR A 113 -1.02 10.33 4.70
CA THR A 113 0.13 10.93 5.38
C THR A 113 1.21 11.47 4.43
N ALA A 114 1.10 11.12 3.15
CA ALA A 114 2.03 11.45 2.07
C ALA A 114 1.33 11.33 0.71
N THR A 115 1.90 11.99 -0.30
CA THR A 115 1.52 11.85 -1.71
C THR A 115 2.28 10.68 -2.32
N VAL A 116 1.64 9.94 -3.23
CA VAL A 116 2.29 8.88 -4.01
C VAL A 116 2.01 9.09 -5.48
N GLN A 117 3.07 9.10 -6.28
CA GLN A 117 3.02 9.35 -7.71
C GLN A 117 3.75 8.24 -8.48
N ALA A 118 3.20 7.83 -9.62
CA ALA A 118 3.88 6.92 -10.52
C ALA A 118 5.09 7.60 -11.15
N ILE A 119 6.28 6.99 -11.08
CA ILE A 119 7.49 7.52 -11.74
C ILE A 119 7.75 6.86 -13.10
N GLN A 120 7.05 5.76 -13.37
CA GLN A 120 6.95 5.12 -14.68
C GLN A 120 5.56 4.52 -14.84
N ASP A 121 5.23 4.07 -16.05
CA ASP A 121 3.98 3.34 -16.28
C ASP A 121 3.90 2.15 -15.32
N SER A 122 2.80 2.09 -14.56
CA SER A 122 2.65 1.20 -13.42
C SER A 122 1.29 0.53 -13.41
N GLU A 123 1.25 -0.74 -13.01
CA GLU A 123 0.01 -1.45 -12.75
C GLU A 123 -0.15 -1.74 -11.27
N MET A 124 -1.37 -1.54 -10.79
CA MET A 124 -1.68 -1.68 -9.38
C MET A 124 -2.94 -2.49 -9.15
N ILE A 125 -2.93 -3.17 -8.02
CA ILE A 125 -4.13 -3.71 -7.39
C ILE A 125 -4.54 -2.79 -6.24
N GLY A 126 -5.78 -2.32 -6.29
CA GLY A 126 -6.44 -1.57 -5.23
C GLY A 126 -7.30 -2.49 -4.36
N PHE A 127 -7.15 -2.35 -3.05
CA PHE A 127 -7.96 -3.04 -2.04
C PHE A 127 -8.53 -2.01 -1.05
N PHE A 128 -9.85 -1.87 -1.05
CA PHE A 128 -10.54 -0.78 -0.35
C PHE A 128 -11.25 -1.26 0.91
N ARG A 129 -11.51 -0.32 1.82
CA ARG A 129 -12.15 -0.59 3.12
C ARG A 129 -13.48 -1.34 3.01
N PRO A 130 -14.40 -1.03 2.08
CA PRO A 130 -15.66 -1.78 1.96
C PRO A 130 -15.44 -3.26 1.63
N GLU A 131 -14.45 -3.58 0.80
CA GLU A 131 -14.09 -4.94 0.45
C GLU A 131 -13.41 -5.67 1.62
N LEU A 132 -12.58 -4.98 2.42
CA LEU A 132 -12.04 -5.52 3.67
C LEU A 132 -13.16 -5.85 4.67
N MET A 133 -14.11 -4.95 4.89
CA MET A 133 -15.23 -5.18 5.81
C MET A 133 -16.08 -6.38 5.36
N LYS A 134 -16.37 -6.49 4.06
CA LYS A 134 -17.06 -7.67 3.51
C LYS A 134 -16.28 -8.95 3.74
N LEU A 135 -14.94 -8.92 3.64
CA LEU A 135 -14.10 -10.08 3.89
C LEU A 135 -14.14 -10.51 5.37
N ILE A 136 -14.14 -9.54 6.29
CA ILE A 136 -14.29 -9.76 7.75
C ILE A 136 -15.62 -10.46 8.04
N ASP A 137 -16.71 -9.98 7.44
CA ASP A 137 -18.06 -10.49 7.68
C ASP A 137 -18.29 -11.89 7.06
N SER A 138 -17.75 -12.14 5.87
CA SER A 138 -18.06 -13.35 5.09
C SER A 138 -17.01 -14.46 5.17
N HIS A 139 -15.75 -14.11 5.46
CA HIS A 139 -14.62 -15.03 5.43
C HIS A 139 -13.64 -14.76 6.59
N SER A 140 -14.14 -14.82 7.83
CA SER A 140 -13.40 -14.35 9.01
C SER A 140 -12.02 -14.99 9.21
N ARG A 141 -11.82 -16.26 8.82
CA ARG A 141 -10.49 -16.90 8.86
C ARG A 141 -9.51 -16.22 7.91
N LEU A 142 -9.90 -16.02 6.65
CA LEU A 142 -9.08 -15.33 5.65
C LEU A 142 -8.78 -13.88 6.07
N ALA A 143 -9.81 -13.16 6.52
CA ALA A 143 -9.63 -11.81 7.04
C ALA A 143 -8.65 -11.76 8.22
N SER A 144 -8.75 -12.71 9.16
CA SER A 144 -7.86 -12.78 10.31
C SER A 144 -6.41 -13.02 9.91
N THR A 145 -6.16 -13.91 8.93
CA THR A 145 -4.81 -14.14 8.41
C THR A 145 -4.27 -12.88 7.74
N LEU A 146 -5.04 -12.25 6.86
CA LEU A 146 -4.63 -11.04 6.15
C LEU A 146 -4.31 -9.88 7.11
N ILE A 147 -5.19 -9.63 8.08
CA ILE A 147 -4.99 -8.56 9.08
C ILE A 147 -3.78 -8.87 9.96
N PHE A 148 -3.58 -10.12 10.36
CA PHE A 148 -2.44 -10.51 11.18
C PHE A 148 -1.11 -10.36 10.43
N THR A 149 -1.05 -10.77 9.16
CA THR A 149 0.12 -10.57 8.29
C THR A 149 0.38 -9.07 8.08
N LEU A 150 -0.66 -8.27 7.84
CA LEU A 150 -0.53 -6.82 7.73
C LEU A 150 0.03 -6.21 9.03
N ALA A 151 -0.49 -6.61 10.20
CA ALA A 151 -0.04 -6.16 11.50
C ALA A 151 1.44 -6.53 11.76
N LYS A 152 1.87 -7.74 11.38
CA LYS A 152 3.28 -8.15 11.44
C LYS A 152 4.17 -7.24 10.59
N ILE A 153 3.77 -6.93 9.37
CA ILE A 153 4.54 -6.08 8.45
C ILE A 153 4.64 -4.65 9.01
N VAL A 154 3.53 -4.07 9.44
CA VAL A 154 3.51 -2.72 10.05
C VAL A 154 4.38 -2.68 11.31
N ALA A 155 4.29 -3.70 12.18
CA ALA A 155 5.12 -3.80 13.37
C ALA A 155 6.62 -3.92 13.02
N SER A 156 6.96 -4.64 11.95
CA SER A 156 8.33 -4.75 11.45
C SER A 156 8.86 -3.40 10.96
N ARG A 157 8.07 -2.71 10.12
CA ARG A 157 8.38 -1.36 9.61
C ARG A 157 8.59 -0.37 10.77
N LEU A 158 7.69 -0.36 11.74
CA LEU A 158 7.78 0.51 12.92
C LEU A 158 9.08 0.27 13.71
N ARG A 159 9.48 -1.00 13.92
CA ARG A 159 10.75 -1.31 14.60
C ARG A 159 11.97 -0.78 13.84
N VAL A 160 11.97 -0.89 12.51
CA VAL A 160 13.06 -0.38 11.66
C VAL A 160 13.10 1.15 11.72
N THR A 161 11.96 1.81 11.53
CA THR A 161 11.87 3.28 11.59
C THR A 161 12.27 3.82 12.96
N ASN A 162 11.85 3.20 14.06
CA ASN A 162 12.24 3.62 15.41
C ASN A 162 13.75 3.49 15.64
N ARG A 163 14.38 2.44 15.10
CA ARG A 163 15.85 2.28 15.19
C ARG A 163 16.57 3.38 14.42
N GLN A 164 16.14 3.67 13.20
CA GLN A 164 16.70 4.75 12.38
C GLN A 164 16.53 6.12 13.05
N LEU A 165 15.38 6.36 13.69
CA LEU A 165 15.15 7.59 14.44
C LEU A 165 16.12 7.72 15.62
N GLN A 166 16.34 6.64 16.37
CA GLN A 166 17.31 6.65 17.48
C GLN A 166 18.74 6.90 16.98
N GLU A 167 19.14 6.28 15.88
CA GLU A 167 20.46 6.48 15.26
C GLU A 167 20.64 7.92 14.76
N ALA A 168 19.59 8.51 14.18
CA ALA A 168 19.59 9.90 13.75
C ALA A 168 19.73 10.86 14.95
N HIS A 169 18.98 10.65 16.04
CA HIS A 169 19.11 11.45 17.27
C HIS A 169 20.53 11.37 17.84
N ASN A 170 21.09 10.16 17.97
CA ASN A 170 22.45 9.98 18.49
C ASN A 170 23.50 10.68 17.60
N THR A 171 23.29 10.72 16.28
CA THR A 171 24.18 11.44 15.35
C THR A 171 24.08 12.95 15.54
N ILE A 172 22.87 13.48 15.69
CA ILE A 172 22.64 14.91 15.92
C ILE A 172 23.29 15.36 17.23
N GLU A 173 23.14 14.60 18.31
CA GLU A 173 23.76 14.91 19.61
C GLU A 173 25.29 14.97 19.52
N LYS A 174 25.91 14.05 18.78
CA LYS A 174 27.37 14.06 18.56
C LYS A 174 27.83 15.29 17.78
N LEU A 175 27.14 15.64 16.70
CA LEU A 175 27.47 16.80 15.88
C LEU A 175 27.30 18.11 16.66
N GLN A 176 26.28 18.20 17.53
CA GLN A 176 26.10 19.35 18.42
C GLN A 176 27.27 19.48 19.41
N ALA A 177 27.70 18.37 20.01
CA ALA A 177 28.83 18.36 20.94
C ALA A 177 30.16 18.78 20.27
N GLU A 178 30.36 18.46 18.98
CA GLU A 178 31.54 18.88 18.20
C GLU A 178 31.51 20.38 17.81
N ILE A 179 30.32 20.97 17.62
CA ILE A 179 30.17 22.41 17.33
C ILE A 179 30.41 23.24 18.60
N ASP A 180 30.00 22.72 19.75
CA ASP A 180 30.11 23.41 21.05
C ASP A 180 31.52 23.31 21.68
N SER A 181 32.43 22.54 21.09
CA SER A 181 33.83 22.34 21.54
C SER A 181 34.84 23.18 20.77
#